data_AF-A0A937TNF6-F1
#
_entry.id   AF-A0A937TNF6-F1
#
_cell.length_a   1.000
_cell.length_b   1.000
_cell.length_c   1.000
_cell.angle_alpha   90.00
_cell.angle_beta   90.00
_cell.angle_gamma   90.00
#
_symmetry.space_group_name_H-M   'P 1'
#
loop_
_entity.id
_entity.type
_entity.pdbx_description
1 polymer ?
#
loop_
_entity_poly.entity_id
_entity_poly.type
_entity_poly.pdbx_seq_one_letter_code
_entity_poly.pdbx_strand_id
1 'polypeptide(L)'
;MPGLNIYRASAGSGKTYTLTREFINLMITNPNRFRNILAVTFTNKATAEMKSRILKELYALSTLSNSDHKDYFLKETGLSGKDLQVFAQKAISLILHNYSRFHIETIDRFFQRVIRAFTREIGLSASYNIE
;
A
#
# COMPACT_ATOMS: atom_id res chain seq x y z
N MET A 1 -8.01 -2.81 19.74
CA MET A 1 -7.83 -1.40 19.32
C MET A 1 -6.78 -1.36 18.23
N PRO A 2 -6.90 -0.55 17.17
CA PRO A 2 -5.78 -0.33 16.29
C PRO A 2 -4.69 0.38 17.11
N GLY A 3 -3.61 -0.34 17.40
CA GLY A 3 -2.47 0.19 18.14
C GLY A 3 -1.53 0.96 17.23
N LEU A 4 -0.81 1.93 17.79
CA LEU A 4 0.30 2.58 17.09
C LEU A 4 1.50 1.61 17.02
N ASN A 5 1.78 1.10 15.83
CA ASN A 5 2.95 0.25 15.59
C ASN A 5 4.13 1.12 15.11
N ILE A 6 5.19 1.21 15.91
CA ILE A 6 6.39 1.98 15.58
C ILE A 6 7.51 1.04 15.14
N TYR A 7 7.83 1.06 13.85
CA TYR A 7 8.98 0.32 13.30
C TYR A 7 10.21 1.23 13.29
N ARG A 8 11.16 0.98 14.21
CA ARG A 8 12.47 1.64 14.21
C ARG A 8 13.42 0.86 13.32
N ALA A 9 14.19 1.58 12.51
CA ALA A 9 15.08 0.92 11.58
C ALA A 9 16.21 1.85 11.12
N SER A 10 17.43 1.33 11.09
CA SER A 10 18.65 2.01 10.64
C SER A 10 18.84 1.87 9.12
N ALA A 11 19.82 2.57 8.53
CA ALA A 11 20.15 2.36 7.12
C ALA A 11 20.45 0.88 6.85
N GLY A 12 19.91 0.32 5.76
CA GLY A 12 20.09 -1.10 5.40
C GLY A 12 19.25 -2.11 6.18
N SER A 13 18.46 -1.73 7.19
CA SER A 13 17.77 -2.69 8.07
C SER A 13 16.38 -3.18 7.59
N GLY A 14 16.10 -3.13 6.29
CA GLY A 14 14.85 -3.69 5.74
C GLY A 14 13.56 -2.88 6.04
N LYS A 15 13.63 -1.56 6.21
CA LYS A 15 12.45 -0.68 6.39
C LYS A 15 11.37 -0.91 5.35
N THR A 16 11.77 -0.77 4.09
CA THR A 16 10.86 -0.83 2.95
C THR A 16 10.30 -2.24 2.78
N TYR A 17 11.07 -3.27 3.14
CA TYR A 17 10.65 -4.67 3.18
C TYR A 17 9.49 -4.85 4.16
N THR A 18 9.67 -4.40 5.41
CA THR A 18 8.65 -4.45 6.45
C THR A 18 7.38 -3.69 6.03
N LEU A 19 7.50 -2.45 5.55
CA LEU A 19 6.33 -1.66 5.15
C LEU A 19 5.58 -2.26 3.95
N THR A 20 6.30 -2.90 3.01
CA THR A 20 5.69 -3.63 1.89
C THR A 20 4.85 -4.79 2.42
N ARG A 21 5.42 -5.59 3.33
CA ARG A 21 4.74 -6.71 3.98
C ARG A 21 3.47 -6.26 4.71
N GLU A 22 3.57 -5.22 5.54
CA GLU A 22 2.43 -4.72 6.31
C GLU A 22 1.31 -4.19 5.39
N PHE A 23 1.66 -3.49 4.30
CA PHE A 23 0.66 -3.05 3.34
C PHE A 23 -0.12 -4.24 2.76
N ILE A 24 0.58 -5.29 2.34
CA ILE A 24 -0.04 -6.49 1.79
C ILE A 24 -0.85 -7.20 2.87
N ASN A 25 -0.31 -7.34 4.09
CA ASN A 25 -1.00 -7.96 5.21
C ASN A 25 -2.37 -7.33 5.48
N LEU A 26 -2.45 -6.00 5.43
CA LEU A 26 -3.70 -5.27 5.63
C LEU A 26 -4.78 -5.62 4.59
N MET A 27 -4.41 -5.95 3.34
CA MET A 27 -5.35 -6.19 2.25
C MET A 27 -5.45 -7.65 1.76
N ILE A 28 -4.55 -8.56 2.13
CA ILE A 28 -4.43 -9.85 1.44
C ILE A 28 -5.68 -10.73 1.63
N THR A 29 -6.32 -10.70 2.79
CA THR A 29 -7.56 -11.45 3.08
C THR A 29 -8.81 -10.79 2.49
N ASN A 30 -8.74 -9.51 2.15
CA ASN A 30 -9.79 -8.78 1.43
C ASN A 30 -9.15 -7.84 0.41
N PRO A 31 -8.84 -8.35 -0.80
CA PRO A 31 -8.11 -7.59 -1.80
C PRO A 31 -8.68 -6.22 -2.14
N ASN A 32 -9.99 -5.99 -2.00
CA ASN A 32 -10.61 -4.67 -2.24
C ASN A 32 -10.18 -3.60 -1.23
N ARG A 33 -9.69 -3.99 -0.05
CA ARG A 33 -9.29 -3.06 1.02
C ARG A 33 -8.11 -2.18 0.63
N PHE A 34 -7.34 -2.53 -0.41
CA PHE A 34 -6.21 -1.69 -0.86
C PHE A 34 -6.62 -0.23 -1.11
N ARG A 35 -7.87 0.02 -1.51
CA ARG A 35 -8.45 1.35 -1.76
C ARG A 35 -8.62 2.19 -0.48
N ASN A 36 -8.59 1.54 0.67
CA ASN A 36 -8.76 2.13 2.00
C ASN A 36 -7.44 2.21 2.77
N ILE A 37 -6.32 1.78 2.18
CA ILE A 37 -4.99 1.88 2.80
C ILE A 37 -4.29 3.10 2.23
N LEU A 38 -3.82 3.98 3.11
CA LEU A 38 -2.99 5.13 2.77
C LEU A 38 -1.56 4.87 3.23
N ALA A 39 -0.62 4.88 2.29
CA ALA A 39 0.81 4.89 2.57
C ALA A 39 1.41 6.22 2.12
N VAL A 40 2.04 6.93 3.05
CA VAL A 40 2.62 8.25 2.81
C VAL A 40 4.13 8.18 2.84
N THR A 41 4.79 8.82 1.88
CA THR A 41 6.26 8.87 1.79
C THR A 41 6.76 10.30 1.61
N PHE A 42 8.06 10.53 1.80
CA PHE A 42 8.65 11.86 1.60
C PHE A 42 8.99 12.17 0.14
N THR A 43 9.19 11.18 -0.72
CA THR A 43 9.66 11.42 -2.10
C THR A 43 8.90 10.60 -3.12
N ASN A 44 8.77 11.15 -4.33
CA ASN A 44 8.20 10.42 -5.47
C ASN A 44 8.95 9.11 -5.77
N LYS A 45 10.27 9.11 -5.59
CA LYS A 45 11.10 7.90 -5.75
C LYS A 45 10.71 6.81 -4.75
N ALA A 46 10.54 7.15 -3.48
CA ALA A 46 10.10 6.20 -2.45
C ALA A 46 8.68 5.69 -2.73
N THR A 47 7.78 6.56 -3.20
CA THR A 47 6.43 6.15 -3.65
C THR A 47 6.51 5.11 -4.77
N ALA A 48 7.28 5.39 -5.83
CA ALA A 48 7.42 4.50 -6.97
C ALA A 48 8.06 3.16 -6.58
N GLU A 49 9.09 3.19 -5.75
CA GLU A 49 9.75 2.00 -5.23
C GLU A 49 8.78 1.14 -4.41
N MET A 50 8.01 1.73 -3.49
CA MET A 50 7.05 1.00 -2.66
C MET A 50 5.94 0.36 -3.51
N LYS A 51 5.38 1.09 -4.49
CA LYS A 51 4.41 0.52 -5.45
C LYS A 51 5.00 -0.68 -6.20
N SER A 52 6.22 -0.54 -6.72
CA SER A 52 6.90 -1.61 -7.46
C SER A 52 7.10 -2.85 -6.60
N ARG A 53 7.56 -2.69 -5.34
CA ARG A 53 7.77 -3.79 -4.40
C ARG A 53 6.48 -4.52 -4.07
N ILE A 54 5.39 -3.80 -3.80
CA ILE A 54 4.09 -4.40 -3.50
C ILE A 54 3.59 -5.22 -4.70
N LEU A 55 3.65 -4.67 -5.91
CA LEU A 55 3.22 -5.38 -7.11
C LEU A 55 4.09 -6.62 -7.41
N LYS A 56 5.41 -6.52 -7.22
CA LYS A 56 6.33 -7.65 -7.38
C LYS A 56 6.05 -8.77 -6.38
N GLU A 57 5.85 -8.42 -5.10
CA GLU A 57 5.54 -9.40 -4.06
C GLU A 57 4.20 -10.08 -4.32
N LEU A 58 3.16 -9.31 -4.67
CA LEU A 58 1.87 -9.87 -5.06
C LEU A 58 2.00 -10.80 -6.27
N TYR A 59 2.80 -10.41 -7.27
CA TYR A 59 3.04 -11.25 -8.44
C TYR A 59 3.73 -12.57 -8.06
N ALA A 60 4.72 -12.51 -7.18
CA ALA A 60 5.40 -13.70 -6.67
C ALA A 60 4.43 -14.65 -5.96
N LEU A 61 3.59 -14.11 -5.07
CA LEU A 61 2.53 -14.85 -4.37
C LEU A 61 1.50 -15.45 -5.35
N SER A 62 1.14 -14.70 -6.39
CA SER A 62 0.14 -15.09 -7.40
C SER A 62 0.58 -16.24 -8.32
N THR A 63 1.89 -16.44 -8.44
CA THR A 63 2.51 -17.45 -9.32
C THR A 63 3.11 -18.63 -8.53
N LEU A 64 2.97 -18.64 -7.20
CA LEU A 64 3.65 -19.59 -6.30
C LEU A 64 5.17 -19.64 -6.51
N SER A 65 5.75 -18.54 -7.01
CA SER A 65 7.20 -18.41 -7.20
C SER A 65 7.88 -17.98 -5.88
N ASN A 66 9.18 -17.65 -5.94
CA ASN A 66 9.97 -17.20 -4.80
C ASN A 66 9.46 -15.85 -4.28
N SER A 67 8.48 -15.91 -3.38
CA SER A 67 8.02 -14.79 -2.56
C SER A 67 8.82 -14.76 -1.27
N ASP A 68 9.35 -13.60 -0.90
CA ASP A 68 10.14 -13.43 0.31
C ASP A 68 9.26 -13.54 1.58
N HIS A 69 7.95 -13.36 1.44
CA HIS A 69 7.00 -13.23 2.55
C HIS A 69 5.93 -14.33 2.62
N LYS A 70 5.99 -15.35 1.76
CA LYS A 70 4.95 -16.39 1.66
C LYS A 70 4.65 -17.02 3.01
N ASP A 71 5.67 -17.52 3.70
CA ASP A 71 5.51 -18.21 4.99
C ASP A 71 4.96 -17.29 6.07
N TYR A 72 5.34 -16.01 6.04
CA TYR A 72 4.76 -15.00 6.91
C TYR A 72 3.25 -14.86 6.69
N PHE A 73 2.80 -14.70 5.44
CA PHE A 73 1.38 -14.53 5.16
C PHE A 73 0.58 -15.80 5.46
N LEU A 74 1.11 -17.00 5.18
CA LEU A 74 0.45 -18.25 5.55
C LEU A 74 0.22 -18.34 7.07
N LYS A 75 1.24 -18.00 7.85
CA LYS A 75 1.15 -18.00 9.32
C LYS A 75 0.20 -16.93 9.85
N GLU A 76 0.32 -15.70 9.36
CA GLU A 76 -0.44 -14.55 9.86
C GLU A 76 -1.93 -14.62 9.49
N THR A 77 -2.25 -15.14 8.31
CA THR A 77 -3.62 -15.19 7.79
C THR A 77 -4.33 -16.52 8.05
N GLY A 78 -3.58 -17.60 8.30
CA GLY A 78 -4.11 -18.97 8.39
C GLY A 78 -4.61 -19.53 7.06
N LEU A 79 -4.35 -18.87 5.94
CA LEU A 79 -4.80 -19.30 4.61
C LEU A 79 -4.00 -20.50 4.09
N SER A 80 -4.62 -21.30 3.24
CA SER A 80 -3.87 -22.28 2.43
C SER A 80 -3.02 -21.55 1.38
N GLY A 81 -1.95 -22.21 0.90
CA GLY A 81 -1.12 -21.68 -0.19
C GLY A 81 -1.91 -21.36 -1.46
N LYS A 82 -2.98 -22.13 -1.74
CA LYS A 82 -3.84 -21.93 -2.90
C LYS A 82 -4.75 -20.72 -2.71
N ASP A 83 -5.33 -20.54 -1.53
CA ASP A 83 -6.17 -19.36 -1.24
C ASP A 83 -5.34 -18.08 -1.30
N LEU A 84 -4.15 -18.10 -0.69
CA LEU A 84 -3.20 -16.97 -0.75
C LEU A 84 -2.86 -16.59 -2.19
N GLN A 85 -2.62 -17.58 -3.05
CA GLN A 85 -2.39 -17.38 -4.48
C GLN A 85 -3.59 -16.71 -5.16
N VAL A 86 -4.80 -17.22 -4.95
CA VAL A 86 -6.04 -16.69 -5.54
C VAL A 86 -6.28 -15.25 -5.09
N PHE A 87 -6.08 -14.96 -3.81
CA PHE A 87 -6.21 -13.60 -3.28
C PHE A 87 -5.16 -12.64 -3.87
N ALA A 88 -3.91 -13.09 -4.03
CA ALA A 88 -2.86 -12.29 -4.65
C ALA A 88 -3.18 -11.99 -6.14
N GLN A 89 -3.64 -12.98 -6.91
CA GLN A 89 -4.09 -12.79 -8.29
C GLN A 89 -5.22 -11.74 -8.37
N LYS A 90 -6.22 -11.87 -7.50
CA LYS A 90 -7.34 -10.93 -7.42
C LYS A 90 -6.88 -9.52 -7.03
N ALA A 91 -5.94 -9.41 -6.10
CA ALA A 91 -5.39 -8.12 -5.67
C ALA A 91 -4.67 -7.40 -6.81
N ILE A 92 -3.81 -8.08 -7.56
CA ILE A 92 -3.12 -7.50 -8.73
C ILE A 92 -4.15 -6.98 -9.74
N SER A 93 -5.12 -7.81 -10.12
CA SER A 93 -6.16 -7.41 -11.07
C SER A 93 -6.92 -6.17 -10.60
N LEU A 94 -7.38 -6.15 -9.35
CA LEU A 94 -8.10 -5.02 -8.77
C LEU A 94 -7.28 -3.73 -8.74
N ILE A 95 -5.99 -3.84 -8.37
CA ILE A 95 -5.07 -2.70 -8.33
C ILE A 95 -4.83 -2.15 -9.73
N LEU A 96 -4.58 -3.00 -10.73
CA LEU A 96 -4.35 -2.55 -12.11
C LEU A 96 -5.60 -1.88 -12.70
N HIS A 97 -6.79 -2.44 -12.49
CA HIS A 97 -8.04 -1.84 -12.97
C HIS A 97 -8.41 -0.54 -12.24
N ASN A 98 -7.95 -0.34 -11.01
CA ASN A 98 -8.31 0.82 -10.19
C ASN A 98 -7.05 1.50 -9.64
N TYR A 99 -6.03 1.68 -10.49
CA TYR A 99 -4.71 2.13 -10.06
C TYR A 99 -4.71 3.53 -9.42
N SER A 100 -5.66 4.39 -9.82
CA SER A 100 -5.88 5.71 -9.19
C SER A 100 -6.31 5.64 -7.72
N ARG A 101 -6.84 4.50 -7.27
CA ARG A 101 -7.20 4.21 -5.87
C ARG A 101 -6.07 3.54 -5.08
N PHE A 102 -4.92 3.27 -5.71
CA PHE A 102 -3.75 2.73 -5.03
C PHE A 102 -2.98 3.87 -4.34
N HIS A 103 -3.47 4.25 -3.15
CA HIS A 103 -3.07 5.43 -2.39
C HIS A 103 -1.71 5.27 -1.68
N ILE A 104 -0.66 5.12 -2.50
CA ILE A 104 0.73 5.33 -2.09
C ILE A 104 1.18 6.63 -2.74
N GLU A 105 1.40 7.65 -1.93
CA GLU A 105 1.67 9.01 -2.39
C GLU A 105 2.65 9.74 -1.48
N THR A 106 3.11 10.92 -1.93
CA THR A 106 3.92 11.78 -1.08
C THR A 106 3.04 12.49 -0.05
N ILE A 107 3.66 12.91 1.05
CA ILE A 107 3.01 13.72 2.08
C ILE A 107 2.37 14.98 1.48
N ASP A 108 3.05 15.66 0.57
CA ASP A 108 2.55 16.87 -0.07
C ASP A 108 1.30 16.59 -0.92
N ARG A 109 1.32 15.54 -1.74
CA ARG A 109 0.16 15.16 -2.56
C ARG A 109 -1.03 14.78 -1.68
N PHE A 110 -0.79 14.08 -0.56
CA PHE A 110 -1.82 13.78 0.41
C PHE A 110 -2.42 15.06 1.02
N PHE A 111 -1.58 15.98 1.50
CA PHE A 111 -2.05 17.25 2.06
C PHE A 111 -2.82 18.09 1.05
N GLN A 112 -2.31 18.23 -0.18
CA GLN A 112 -3.01 18.92 -1.25
C GLN A 112 -4.39 18.30 -1.54
N ARG A 113 -4.49 16.96 -1.55
CA ARG A 113 -5.77 16.25 -1.74
C ARG A 113 -6.75 16.53 -0.60
N VAL A 114 -6.27 16.56 0.65
CA VAL A 114 -7.09 16.90 1.82
C VAL A 114 -7.57 18.35 1.74
N ILE A 115 -6.67 19.32 1.52
CA ILE A 115 -7.03 20.75 1.43
C ILE A 115 -8.06 20.99 0.31
N ARG A 116 -7.89 20.34 -0.85
CA ARG A 116 -8.84 20.42 -1.97
C ARG A 116 -10.23 19.92 -1.59
N ALA A 117 -10.34 18.92 -0.74
CA ALA A 117 -11.63 18.41 -0.27
C ALA A 117 -12.36 19.41 0.64
N PHE A 118 -11.63 20.25 1.37
CA PHE A 118 -12.17 21.23 2.32
C PHE A 118 -12.19 22.67 1.81
N THR A 119 -11.78 22.92 0.56
CA THR A 119 -11.59 24.28 0.00
C THR A 119 -12.84 25.16 0.13
N ARG A 120 -14.04 24.58 -0.04
CA ARG A 120 -15.31 25.29 0.13
C ARG A 120 -15.61 25.67 1.59
N GLU A 121 -15.20 24.84 2.55
CA GLU A 121 -15.47 25.04 3.98
C GLU A 121 -14.53 26.07 4.60
N ILE A 122 -13.30 26.20 4.07
CA ILE A 122 -12.28 27.14 4.54
C ILE A 122 -12.31 28.48 3.81
N GLY A 123 -13.32 28.73 2.95
CA GLY A 123 -13.47 29.99 2.23
C GLY A 123 -12.39 30.29 1.18
N LEU A 124 -11.59 29.29 0.80
CA LEU A 124 -10.60 29.44 -0.27
C LEU A 124 -11.30 29.29 -1.63
N SER A 125 -10.88 30.08 -2.62
CA SER A 125 -11.44 29.99 -3.97
C SER A 125 -11.06 28.64 -4.60
N ALA A 126 -11.96 28.07 -5.40
CA ALA A 126 -11.76 26.79 -6.09
C ALA A 126 -10.53 26.77 -7.05
N SER A 127 -9.95 27.94 -7.31
CA SER A 127 -8.76 28.19 -8.11
C SER A 127 -7.45 28.14 -7.32
N TYR A 128 -7.47 27.70 -6.05
CA TYR A 128 -6.26 27.61 -5.23
C TYR A 128 -5.26 26.60 -5.84
N ASN A 129 -4.24 27.14 -6.49
CA ASN A 129 -3.09 26.39 -7.00
C ASN A 129 -2.04 26.35 -5.90
N ILE A 130 -1.86 25.17 -5.31
CA ILE A 130 -0.72 24.87 -4.44
C ILE A 130 0.35 24.32 -5.38
N GLU A 131 1.40 25.10 -5.62
CA GLU A 131 2.62 24.61 -6.28
C GLU A 131 3.26 23.47 -5.47
#